data_AF-U6R9C1-F1
#
_entry.id   AF-U6R9C1-F1
#
_cell.length_a   1.000
_cell.length_b   1.000
_cell.length_c   1.000
_cell.angle_alpha   90.00
_cell.angle_beta   90.00
_cell.angle_gamma   90.00
#
_symmetry.space_group_name_H-M   'P 1'
#
loop_
_entity.id
_entity.type
_entity.pdbx_description
1 polymer ?
#
loop_
_entity_poly.entity_id
_entity_poly.type
_entity_poly.pdbx_seq_one_letter_code
_entity_poly.pdbx_strand_id
1 'polypeptide(L)' 'MVKTKATKEETLAKFKAAREKKRTCLANLEKSMKEAYKKRTGKEAETFFAL' A
#
# COMPACT_ATOMS: atom_id res chain seq x y z
N MET A 1 -0.38 -6.11 35.63
CA MET A 1 -0.80 -6.46 34.25
C MET A 1 0.41 -7.00 33.51
N VAL A 2 0.55 -8.32 33.39
CA VAL A 2 1.66 -8.93 32.64
C VAL A 2 1.41 -8.68 31.16
N LYS A 3 2.28 -7.92 30.48
CA LYS A 3 2.24 -7.79 29.03
C LYS A 3 2.68 -9.14 28.45
N THR A 4 1.72 -9.96 28.03
CA THR A 4 1.99 -11.19 27.30
C THR A 4 2.79 -10.82 26.05
N LYS A 5 4.05 -11.28 25.97
CA LYS A 5 4.88 -11.06 24.80
C LYS A 5 4.20 -11.78 23.63
N ALA A 6 3.82 -11.04 22.59
CA ALA A 6 3.23 -11.61 21.38
C ALA A 6 4.16 -12.71 20.85
N THR A 7 3.59 -13.83 20.40
CA THR A 7 4.40 -14.91 19.85
C THR A 7 5.06 -14.45 18.54
N LYS A 8 6.18 -15.09 18.16
CA LYS A 8 6.87 -14.78 16.91
C LYS A 8 5.93 -14.90 15.71
N GLU A 9 5.02 -15.88 15.75
CA GLU A 9 4.02 -16.13 14.71
C GLU A 9 2.97 -15.01 14.61
N GLU A 10 2.41 -14.57 15.73
CA GLU A 10 1.47 -13.44 15.75
C GLU A 10 2.10 -12.15 15.24
N THR A 11 3.37 -11.93 15.59
CA THR A 11 4.13 -10.75 15.14
C THR A 11 4.39 -10.80 13.64
N LEU A 12 4.76 -11.97 13.11
CA LEU A 12 4.98 -12.18 11.68
C LEU A 12 3.66 -12.02 10.89
N ALA A 13 2.55 -12.55 11.40
CA ALA A 13 1.23 -12.40 10.80
C ALA A 13 0.83 -10.92 10.71
N LYS A 14 1.02 -10.15 11.78
CA LYS A 14 0.78 -8.69 11.80
C LYS A 14 1.65 -7.96 10.76
N PHE A 15 2.92 -8.33 10.64
CA PHE A 15 3.81 -7.71 9.66
C PHE A 15 3.38 -8.01 8.21
N LYS A 16 3.01 -9.26 7.91
CA LYS A 16 2.48 -9.64 6.59
C LYS A 16 1.21 -8.85 6.25
N ALA A 17 0.26 -8.78 7.18
CA ALA A 17 -0.97 -8.03 7.01
C ALA A 17 -0.71 -6.52 6.80
N ALA A 18 0.23 -5.93 7.55
CA ALA A 18 0.62 -4.53 7.37
C ALA A 18 1.27 -4.29 6.00
N ARG A 19 2.12 -5.21 5.54
CA ARG A 19 2.75 -5.15 4.22
C ARG A 19 1.73 -5.22 3.10
N GLU A 20 0.74 -6.10 3.21
CA GLU A 20 -0.36 -6.19 2.24
C GLU A 20 -1.19 -4.90 2.21
N LYS A 21 -1.60 -4.39 3.38
CA LYS A 21 -2.33 -3.11 3.46
C LYS A 21 -1.56 -1.97 2.80
N LYS A 22 -0.25 -1.90 3.02
CA LYS A 22 0.61 -0.89 2.37
C LYS A 22 0.60 -1.06 0.85
N ARG A 23 0.75 -2.29 0.33
CA ARG A 23 0.71 -2.58 -1.11
C ARG A 23 -0.62 -2.18 -1.75
N THR A 24 -1.74 -2.54 -1.12
CA THR A 24 -3.08 -2.16 -1.62
C THR A 24 -3.28 -0.66 -1.63
N CYS A 25 -2.85 0.04 -0.58
CA CYS A 25 -2.92 1.50 -0.51
C CYS A 25 -2.13 2.16 -1.65
N LEU A 26 -0.91 1.68 -1.90
CA LEU A 26 -0.06 2.18 -2.99
C LEU A 26 -0.68 1.95 -4.37
N ALA A 27 -1.25 0.77 -4.62
CA ALA A 27 -1.92 0.47 -5.88
C ALA A 27 -3.14 1.39 -6.12
N ASN A 28 -3.95 1.63 -5.07
CA ASN A 28 -5.08 2.56 -5.15
C ASN A 28 -4.62 4.00 -5.40
N LEU A 29 -3.53 4.42 -4.74
CA LEU A 29 -2.95 5.74 -4.93
C LEU A 29 -2.43 5.91 -6.37
N GLU A 30 -1.68 4.95 -6.88
CA GLU A 30 -1.18 4.96 -8.26
C GLU A 30 -2.33 5.08 -9.27
N LYS A 31 -3.39 4.29 -9.09
CA LYS A 31 -4.59 4.38 -9.94
C LYS A 31 -5.21 5.78 -9.90
N SER A 32 -5.41 6.34 -8.70
CA SER A 32 -6.00 7.67 -8.55
C SER A 32 -5.15 8.78 -9.19
N MET A 33 -3.81 8.63 -9.14
CA MET A 33 -2.88 9.57 -9.75
C MET A 33 -2.91 9.47 -11.29
N LYS A 34 -2.95 8.24 -11.84
CA LYS A 34 -3.12 8.00 -13.28
C LYS A 34 -4.41 8.64 -13.79
N GLU A 35 -5.52 8.41 -13.10
CA GLU A 35 -6.82 9.00 -13.46
C GLU A 35 -6.80 10.53 -13.39
N ALA A 36 -6.25 11.10 -12.32
CA ALA A 36 -6.16 12.55 -12.14
C ALA A 36 -5.27 13.20 -13.23
N TYR A 37 -4.15 12.57 -13.57
CA TYR A 37 -3.26 13.04 -14.62
C TYR A 37 -3.91 12.98 -16.00
N LYS A 38 -4.57 11.86 -16.32
CA LYS A 38 -5.32 11.72 -17.57
C LYS A 38 -6.41 12.78 -17.67
N LYS A 39 -7.15 13.02 -16.59
CA LYS A 39 -8.19 14.06 -16.54
C LYS A 39 -7.63 15.47 -16.78
N ARG A 40 -6.43 15.76 -16.30
CA ARG A 40 -5.80 17.09 -16.42
C ARG A 40 -5.08 17.32 -17.75
N THR A 41 -4.45 16.28 -18.30
CA THR A 41 -3.54 16.40 -19.44
C THR A 41 -4.06 15.75 -20.72
N GLY A 42 -5.09 14.90 -20.61
CA GLY A 42 -5.59 14.06 -21.70
C GLY A 42 -4.66 12.89 -22.07
N LYS A 43 -3.53 12.73 -21.37
CA LYS A 43 -2.52 11.69 -21.65
C LYS A 43 -2.56 10.59 -20.61
N GLU A 44 -2.37 9.36 -21.05
CA GLU A 44 -2.08 8.25 -20.14
C GLU A 44 -0.66 8.39 -19.62
N ALA A 45 -0.46 8.09 -18.33
CA ALA A 45 0.88 8.00 -17.76
C ALA A 45 1.16 6.56 -17.35
N GLU A 46 2.27 6.04 -17.87
CA GLU A 46 2.64 4.63 -17.73
C GLU A 46 3.08 4.32 -16.29
N THR A 47 3.77 5.25 -15.63
CA THR A 47 4.31 5.08 -14.28
C THR A 47 4.08 6.33 -13.41
N PHE A 48 3.75 6.13 -12.13
CA PHE A 48 3.66 7.21 -11.12
C PHE A 48 4.47 6.95 -9.86
N PHE A 49 4.74 5.68 -9.54
CA PHE A 49 5.55 5.28 -8.39
C PHE A 49 6.72 4.41 -8.83
N ALA A 50 7.93 4.78 -8.44
CA ALA A 50 9.08 3.89 -8.41
C ALA A 50 9.13 3.25 -7.02
N LEU A 51 8.51 2.08 -6.85
CA LEU A 51 8.54 1.32 -5.58
C LEU A 51 9.07 -0.08 -5.80
#